data_AF-A0A5Q4EK18-F1
#
_entry.id   AF-A0A5Q4EK18-F1
#
_cell.length_a   1.000
_cell.length_b   1.000
_cell.length_c   1.000
_cell.angle_alpha   90.00
_cell.angle_beta   90.00
_cell.angle_gamma   90.00
#
_symmetry.space_group_name_H-M   'P 1'
#
loop_
_entity.id
_entity.type
_entity.pdbx_description
1 polymer ?
#
loop_
_entity_poly.entity_id
_entity_poly.type
_entity_poly.pdbx_seq_one_letter_code
_entity_poly.pdbx_strand_id
1 'polypeptide(L)'
;MGYQQISIKAPTSYTDDMLRQMISRQLKIRQFSFQVEGKSLDARNKREIHWLLKIAVVSDEIKGGEAPGTEPLHIPYRKRNEKVLVVGSGPAGFFCAYVLQKAGFQTVIIDRGSDVLKRNRSIQTFERGGAFDPMNNYAFGEGGAGTFSDGKLTSRSKHISKERQFILNSYIEAGAPAEIGYMAHPHLGTDNLIRIVKSLRQHYMELGGEMRFETLLEDIVVKEGKFHEALTSGGAIAADALFVAPGHSAYETYRMLINKGVPFRTKNFAIGSRMEHPQELVNMAQWGTVKLPGVKAAEYRLTSPGDGKHQVYSFCMCPGGMVVPAAAYAGTSIVNGMSFYKRDGQFANAACVAGLHPDELAGKVVTP
;
A
#
# COMPACT_ATOMS: atom_id res chain seq x y z
N MET A 1 1.38 -28.66 -25.27
CA MET A 1 1.20 -28.70 -23.80
C MET A 1 -0.22 -28.31 -23.41
N GLY A 2 -0.93 -29.19 -22.72
CA GLY A 2 -2.22 -28.86 -22.10
C GLY A 2 -2.06 -28.10 -20.79
N TYR A 3 -3.16 -27.54 -20.30
CA TYR A 3 -3.23 -26.71 -19.09
C TYR A 3 -4.27 -27.26 -18.12
N GLN A 4 -3.94 -27.25 -16.83
CA GLN A 4 -4.92 -27.55 -15.79
C GLN A 4 -4.65 -26.72 -14.53
N GLN A 5 -5.69 -26.09 -13.99
CA GLN A 5 -5.64 -25.46 -12.67
C GLN A 5 -6.08 -26.47 -11.60
N ILE A 6 -5.27 -26.63 -10.55
CA ILE A 6 -5.59 -27.50 -9.42
C ILE A 6 -5.53 -26.75 -8.09
N SER A 7 -6.18 -27.31 -7.07
CA SER A 7 -6.07 -26.86 -5.69
C SER A 7 -5.32 -27.90 -4.86
N ILE A 8 -4.34 -27.44 -4.08
CA ILE A 8 -3.51 -28.27 -3.20
C ILE A 8 -3.60 -27.76 -1.77
N LYS A 9 -3.83 -28.67 -0.82
CA LYS A 9 -3.65 -28.46 0.61
C LYS A 9 -2.22 -28.81 1.00
N ALA A 10 -1.34 -27.82 1.13
CA ALA A 10 0.06 -28.01 1.44
C ALA A 10 0.35 -27.77 2.94
N PRO A 11 1.19 -28.58 3.59
CA PRO A 11 1.70 -28.28 4.93
C PRO A 11 2.32 -26.88 4.98
N THR A 12 2.31 -26.21 6.14
CA THR A 12 2.80 -24.82 6.21
C THR A 12 4.28 -24.70 5.87
N SER A 13 5.07 -25.75 6.13
CA SER A 13 6.50 -25.88 5.83
C SER A 13 6.81 -26.59 4.51
N TYR A 14 5.89 -26.59 3.53
CA TYR A 14 6.14 -27.26 2.25
C TYR A 14 7.37 -26.71 1.53
N THR A 15 8.06 -27.58 0.79
CA THR A 15 9.13 -27.22 -0.15
C THR A 15 8.64 -27.35 -1.59
N ASP A 16 9.38 -26.79 -2.54
CA ASP A 16 9.07 -26.95 -3.97
C ASP A 16 9.07 -28.42 -4.41
N ASP A 17 9.94 -29.25 -3.84
CA ASP A 17 9.98 -30.69 -4.12
C ASP A 17 8.72 -31.41 -3.60
N MET A 18 8.29 -31.09 -2.37
CA MET A 18 7.03 -31.61 -1.84
C MET A 18 5.87 -31.19 -2.74
N LEU A 19 5.84 -29.93 -3.18
CA LEU A 19 4.79 -29.42 -4.05
C LEU A 19 4.77 -30.15 -5.40
N ARG A 20 5.94 -30.36 -6.02
CA ARG A 20 6.08 -31.15 -7.25
C ARG A 20 5.56 -32.57 -7.08
N GLN A 21 5.89 -33.24 -5.97
CA GLN A 21 5.37 -34.58 -5.67
C GLN A 21 3.84 -34.59 -5.51
N MET A 22 3.28 -33.58 -4.85
CA MET A 22 1.83 -33.45 -4.68
C MET A 22 1.12 -33.22 -6.03
N ILE A 23 1.65 -32.34 -6.89
CA ILE A 23 1.13 -32.10 -8.25
C ILE A 23 1.20 -33.39 -9.07
N SER A 24 2.37 -34.04 -9.10
CA SER A 24 2.59 -35.29 -9.85
C SER A 24 1.62 -36.39 -9.42
N ARG A 25 1.41 -36.58 -8.10
CA ARG A 25 0.48 -37.58 -7.57
C ARG A 25 -0.98 -37.27 -7.91
N GLN A 26 -1.38 -36.01 -7.85
CA GLN A 26 -2.76 -35.58 -8.11
C GLN A 26 -3.12 -35.69 -9.60
N LEU A 27 -2.22 -35.29 -10.48
CA LEU A 27 -2.44 -35.29 -11.93
C LEU A 27 -1.96 -36.57 -12.64
N LYS A 28 -1.18 -37.42 -11.95
CA LYS A 28 -0.54 -38.63 -12.51
C LYS A 28 0.37 -38.34 -13.70
N ILE A 29 1.12 -37.23 -13.64
CA ILE A 29 2.06 -36.77 -14.67
C ILE A 29 3.49 -36.69 -14.12
N ARG A 30 4.49 -36.73 -15.00
CA ARG A 30 5.91 -36.74 -14.61
C ARG A 30 6.65 -35.46 -15.01
N GLN A 31 6.37 -34.92 -16.19
CA GLN A 31 7.03 -33.73 -16.71
C GLN A 31 6.03 -32.58 -16.82
N PHE A 32 6.27 -31.52 -16.06
CA PHE A 32 5.40 -30.36 -16.05
C PHE A 32 6.14 -29.11 -15.55
N SER A 33 5.64 -27.95 -15.97
CA SER A 33 5.87 -26.67 -15.31
C SER A 33 4.64 -26.28 -14.50
N PHE A 34 4.84 -25.49 -13.45
CA PHE A 34 3.72 -25.00 -12.65
C PHE A 34 3.97 -23.59 -12.14
N GLN A 35 2.89 -22.88 -11.83
CA GLN A 35 2.90 -21.56 -11.23
C GLN A 35 1.84 -21.48 -10.14
N VAL A 36 2.20 -20.88 -8.99
CA VAL A 36 1.23 -20.57 -7.93
C VAL A 36 0.46 -19.31 -8.33
N GLU A 37 -0.85 -19.43 -8.47
CA GLU A 37 -1.77 -18.34 -8.82
C GLU A 37 -2.55 -17.83 -7.61
N GLY A 38 -2.60 -18.61 -6.53
CA GLY A 38 -3.25 -18.24 -5.28
C GLY A 38 -2.63 -18.95 -4.09
N LYS A 39 -2.42 -18.22 -2.99
CA LYS A 39 -1.94 -18.77 -1.72
C LYS A 39 -2.69 -18.11 -0.56
N SER A 40 -3.36 -18.92 0.25
CA SER A 40 -4.08 -18.49 1.45
C SER A 40 -3.89 -19.48 2.59
N LEU A 41 -3.78 -19.00 3.82
CA LEU A 41 -3.63 -19.85 5.00
C LEU A 41 -5.02 -20.24 5.51
N ASP A 42 -5.30 -21.54 5.60
CA ASP A 42 -6.46 -22.03 6.35
C ASP A 42 -6.02 -22.34 7.78
N ALA A 43 -6.39 -21.44 8.70
CA ALA A 43 -6.12 -21.57 10.14
C ALA A 43 -7.40 -21.71 10.98
N ARG A 44 -8.53 -22.11 10.36
CA ARG A 44 -9.83 -22.24 11.06
C ARG A 44 -9.83 -23.39 12.07
N ASN A 45 -9.08 -24.45 11.78
CA ASN A 45 -8.86 -25.57 12.68
C ASN A 45 -7.38 -25.58 13.13
N LYS A 46 -7.13 -25.28 14.41
CA LYS A 46 -5.77 -25.23 14.98
C LYS A 46 -5.00 -26.55 14.87
N ARG A 47 -5.69 -27.68 14.72
CA ARG A 47 -5.06 -29.01 14.56
C ARG A 47 -4.67 -29.32 13.11
N GLU A 48 -5.13 -28.54 12.14
CA GLU A 48 -4.95 -28.81 10.70
C GLU A 48 -4.69 -27.49 9.94
N ILE A 49 -3.69 -26.73 10.38
CA ILE A 49 -3.32 -25.48 9.69
C ILE A 49 -2.50 -25.81 8.44
N HIS A 50 -2.93 -25.29 7.30
CA HIS A 50 -2.30 -25.57 6.00
C HIS A 50 -2.44 -24.41 5.02
N TRP A 51 -1.57 -24.39 4.00
CA TRP A 51 -1.72 -23.52 2.85
C TRP A 51 -2.72 -24.12 1.87
N LEU A 52 -3.68 -23.32 1.42
CA LEU A 52 -4.50 -23.58 0.25
C LEU A 52 -3.84 -22.89 -0.95
N LEU A 53 -3.33 -23.71 -1.86
CA LEU A 53 -2.65 -23.28 -3.07
C LEU A 53 -3.54 -23.49 -4.29
N LYS A 54 -3.67 -22.47 -5.14
CA LYS A 54 -4.18 -22.59 -6.52
C LYS A 54 -2.99 -22.60 -7.45
N ILE A 55 -2.89 -23.63 -8.30
CA ILE A 55 -1.70 -23.89 -9.10
C ILE A 55 -2.13 -24.11 -10.54
N ALA A 56 -1.57 -23.32 -11.44
CA ALA A 56 -1.57 -23.60 -12.87
C ALA A 56 -0.50 -24.62 -13.20
N VAL A 57 -0.84 -25.68 -13.91
CA VAL A 57 0.08 -26.74 -14.35
C VAL A 57 0.02 -26.86 -15.87
N VAL A 58 1.18 -26.90 -16.51
CA VAL A 58 1.33 -27.04 -17.95
C VAL A 58 2.20 -28.26 -18.26
N SER A 59 1.70 -29.17 -19.11
CA SER A 59 2.36 -30.43 -19.47
C SER A 59 1.84 -30.99 -20.78
N ASP A 60 2.67 -31.71 -21.54
CA ASP A 60 2.21 -32.48 -22.72
C ASP A 60 1.40 -33.72 -22.33
N GLU A 61 1.46 -34.15 -21.07
CA GLU A 61 0.66 -35.27 -20.53
C GLU A 61 -0.77 -34.84 -20.18
N ILE A 62 -1.05 -33.53 -20.14
CA ILE A 62 -2.40 -32.98 -19.92
C ILE A 62 -3.10 -32.82 -21.27
N LYS A 63 -4.29 -33.42 -21.41
CA LYS A 63 -5.12 -33.28 -22.62
C LYS A 63 -6.07 -32.09 -22.49
N GLY A 64 -5.92 -31.11 -23.37
CA GLY A 64 -6.79 -29.93 -23.43
C GLY A 64 -6.56 -28.92 -22.30
N GLY A 65 -7.48 -27.97 -22.19
CA GLY A 65 -7.38 -26.81 -21.30
C GLY A 65 -6.57 -25.67 -21.91
N GLU A 66 -7.10 -24.45 -21.80
CA GLU A 66 -6.38 -23.23 -22.12
C GLU A 66 -6.16 -22.47 -20.82
N ALA A 67 -4.95 -21.92 -20.66
CA ALA A 67 -4.70 -21.00 -19.56
C ALA A 67 -5.65 -19.81 -19.70
N PRO A 68 -6.36 -19.40 -18.63
CA PRO A 68 -7.17 -18.20 -18.70
C PRO A 68 -6.29 -17.01 -19.05
N GLY A 69 -6.55 -16.38 -20.19
CA GLY A 69 -5.85 -15.18 -20.59
C GLY A 69 -6.18 -14.05 -19.62
N THR A 70 -5.20 -13.60 -18.84
CA THR A 70 -5.32 -12.33 -18.13
C THR A 70 -4.92 -11.22 -19.08
N GLU A 71 -5.92 -10.56 -19.68
CA GLU A 71 -5.62 -9.36 -20.47
C GLU A 71 -5.05 -8.26 -19.57
N PRO A 72 -3.84 -7.74 -19.88
CA PRO A 72 -3.25 -6.65 -19.11
C PRO A 72 -4.11 -5.38 -19.23
N LEU A 73 -3.89 -4.44 -18.31
CA LEU A 73 -4.44 -3.10 -18.45
C LEU A 73 -3.88 -2.45 -19.72
N HIS A 74 -4.73 -2.19 -20.70
CA HIS A 74 -4.35 -1.50 -21.92
C HIS A 74 -4.36 0.02 -21.68
N ILE A 75 -3.19 0.64 -21.78
CA ILE A 75 -3.01 2.10 -21.69
C ILE A 75 -2.70 2.61 -23.10
N PRO A 76 -3.66 3.21 -23.82
CA PRO A 76 -3.44 3.65 -25.18
C PRO A 76 -2.46 4.84 -25.21
N TYR A 77 -1.32 4.66 -25.88
CA TYR A 77 -0.36 5.74 -26.11
C TYR A 77 -0.84 6.66 -27.25
N ARG A 78 -0.75 7.97 -27.04
CA ARG A 78 -0.82 8.98 -28.10
C ARG A 78 0.25 10.03 -27.85
N LYS A 79 0.92 10.49 -28.90
CA LYS A 79 1.84 11.63 -28.77
C LYS A 79 1.04 12.87 -28.36
N ARG A 80 1.46 13.50 -27.27
CA ARG A 80 0.80 14.65 -26.64
C ARG A 80 1.83 15.72 -26.30
N ASN A 81 1.37 16.95 -26.20
CA ASN A 81 2.16 18.08 -25.70
C ASN A 81 1.60 18.63 -24.37
N GLU A 82 0.45 18.10 -23.94
CA GLU A 82 -0.22 18.48 -22.71
C GLU A 82 0.64 18.14 -21.48
N LYS A 83 0.85 19.15 -20.65
CA LYS A 83 1.61 19.09 -19.40
C LYS A 83 0.66 18.85 -18.23
N VAL A 84 0.96 17.86 -17.41
CA VAL A 84 0.17 17.54 -16.23
C VAL A 84 1.05 17.64 -14.99
N LEU A 85 0.62 18.46 -14.05
CA LEU A 85 1.22 18.56 -12.72
C LEU A 85 0.46 17.66 -11.75
N VAL A 86 1.19 16.83 -11.01
CA VAL A 86 0.67 15.95 -9.96
C VAL A 86 1.31 16.33 -8.63
N VAL A 87 0.49 16.59 -7.61
CA VAL A 87 0.92 17.06 -6.29
C VAL A 87 0.81 15.92 -5.29
N GLY A 88 1.93 15.49 -4.75
CA GLY A 88 2.08 14.34 -3.85
C GLY A 88 2.58 13.10 -4.58
N SER A 89 3.64 12.49 -4.04
CA SER A 89 4.28 11.27 -4.58
C SER A 89 3.83 9.99 -3.87
N GLY A 90 2.76 10.06 -3.06
CA GLY A 90 2.10 8.87 -2.50
C GLY A 90 1.52 7.96 -3.60
N PRO A 91 1.02 6.76 -3.26
CA PRO A 91 0.57 5.78 -4.26
C PRO A 91 -0.42 6.32 -5.28
N ALA A 92 -1.38 7.15 -4.84
CA ALA A 92 -2.38 7.76 -5.72
C ALA A 92 -1.75 8.72 -6.75
N GLY A 93 -0.87 9.63 -6.30
CA GLY A 93 -0.20 10.58 -7.18
C GLY A 93 0.80 9.90 -8.11
N PHE A 94 1.61 8.98 -7.58
CA PHE A 94 2.57 8.23 -8.39
C PHE A 94 1.88 7.45 -9.52
N PHE A 95 0.87 6.63 -9.22
CA PHE A 95 0.21 5.84 -10.27
C PHE A 95 -0.63 6.69 -11.22
N CYS A 96 -1.15 7.85 -10.79
CA CYS A 96 -1.79 8.81 -11.67
C CYS A 96 -0.81 9.34 -12.74
N ALA A 97 0.33 9.90 -12.32
CA ALA A 97 1.37 10.37 -13.23
C ALA A 97 1.97 9.23 -14.06
N TYR A 98 2.23 8.07 -13.47
CA TYR A 98 2.81 6.92 -14.18
C TYR A 98 1.93 6.43 -15.34
N VAL A 99 0.61 6.35 -15.13
CA VAL A 99 -0.34 5.99 -16.19
C VAL A 99 -0.45 7.09 -17.25
N LEU A 100 -0.50 8.36 -16.85
CA LEU A 100 -0.56 9.50 -17.78
C LEU A 100 0.71 9.59 -18.64
N GLN A 101 1.89 9.39 -18.06
CA GLN A 101 3.16 9.34 -18.78
C GLN A 101 3.16 8.21 -19.81
N LYS A 102 2.69 7.01 -19.44
CA LYS A 102 2.52 5.87 -20.38
C LYS A 102 1.49 6.15 -21.48
N ALA A 103 0.50 7.00 -21.23
CA ALA A 103 -0.48 7.44 -22.23
C ALA A 103 0.04 8.58 -23.13
N GLY A 104 1.25 9.09 -22.86
CA GLY A 104 1.99 10.06 -23.67
C GLY A 104 1.95 11.51 -23.17
N PHE A 105 1.31 11.80 -22.03
CA PHE A 105 1.32 13.13 -21.41
C PHE A 105 2.71 13.48 -20.87
N GLN A 106 3.04 14.77 -20.78
CA GLN A 106 4.25 15.25 -20.09
C GLN A 106 3.92 15.46 -18.61
N THR A 107 4.36 14.55 -17.75
CA THR A 107 3.98 14.59 -16.33
C THR A 107 5.12 15.07 -15.44
N VAL A 108 4.77 15.93 -14.46
CA VAL A 108 5.66 16.37 -13.38
C VAL A 108 4.98 16.03 -12.06
N ILE A 109 5.66 15.28 -11.19
CA ILE A 109 5.24 15.07 -9.80
C ILE A 109 6.00 16.06 -8.91
N ILE A 110 5.31 16.78 -8.05
CA ILE A 110 5.93 17.53 -6.95
C ILE A 110 5.59 16.89 -5.61
N ASP A 111 6.54 16.85 -4.69
CA ASP A 111 6.30 16.46 -3.31
C ASP A 111 6.96 17.45 -2.36
N ARG A 112 6.25 17.79 -1.28
CA ARG A 112 6.78 18.70 -0.26
C ARG A 112 7.96 18.11 0.50
N GLY A 113 8.00 16.78 0.67
CA GLY A 113 9.07 16.10 1.38
C GLY A 113 10.23 15.72 0.46
N SER A 114 11.29 15.16 1.03
CA SER A 114 12.47 14.74 0.27
C SER A 114 12.31 13.35 -0.37
N ASP A 115 13.31 12.97 -1.17
CA ASP A 115 13.49 11.59 -1.62
C ASP A 115 13.58 10.62 -0.44
N VAL A 116 13.28 9.35 -0.69
CA VAL A 116 13.12 8.34 0.35
C VAL A 116 14.38 8.10 1.16
N LEU A 117 15.58 8.30 0.59
CA LEU A 117 16.83 8.09 1.32
C LEU A 117 17.08 9.22 2.31
N LYS A 118 16.88 10.47 1.90
CA LYS A 118 16.95 11.64 2.79
C LYS A 118 15.84 11.60 3.84
N ARG A 119 14.62 11.23 3.43
CA ARG A 119 13.48 11.02 4.32
C ARG A 119 13.76 9.96 5.39
N ASN A 120 14.27 8.79 4.99
CA ASN A 120 14.60 7.70 5.90
C ASN A 120 15.65 8.12 6.95
N ARG A 121 16.70 8.86 6.55
CA ARG A 121 17.70 9.37 7.51
C ARG A 121 17.09 10.32 8.54
N SER A 122 16.14 11.15 8.13
CA SER A 122 15.46 12.10 9.02
C SER A 122 14.57 11.38 10.03
N ILE A 123 13.80 10.37 9.57
CA ILE A 123 13.00 9.51 10.45
C ILE A 123 13.89 8.76 11.46
N GLN A 124 14.99 8.15 11.01
CA GLN A 124 15.91 7.44 11.92
C GLN A 124 16.54 8.39 12.95
N THR A 125 16.84 9.63 12.57
CA THR A 125 17.32 10.65 13.51
C THR A 125 16.27 10.98 14.55
N PHE A 126 15.02 11.17 14.13
CA PHE A 126 13.90 11.46 15.02
C PHE A 126 13.61 10.29 16.00
N GLU A 127 13.59 9.05 15.50
CA GLU A 127 13.39 7.85 16.33
C GLU A 127 14.49 7.66 17.39
N ARG A 128 15.70 8.20 17.17
CA ARG A 128 16.81 8.17 18.13
C ARG A 128 16.78 9.35 19.12
N GLY A 129 15.69 10.11 19.18
CA GLY A 129 15.53 11.27 20.06
C GLY A 129 16.03 12.59 19.45
N GLY A 130 16.27 12.64 18.13
CA GLY A 130 16.60 13.86 17.42
C GLY A 130 15.40 14.80 17.23
N ALA A 131 15.65 15.96 16.63
CA ALA A 131 14.61 16.94 16.35
C ALA A 131 13.59 16.44 15.31
N PHE A 132 12.34 16.89 15.45
CA PHE A 132 11.30 16.64 14.47
C PHE A 132 11.56 17.42 13.17
N ASP A 133 11.52 16.74 12.03
CA ASP A 133 11.60 17.35 10.70
C ASP A 133 10.18 17.48 10.10
N PRO A 134 9.66 18.72 9.91
CA PRO A 134 8.33 18.94 9.34
C PRO A 134 8.21 18.57 7.86
N MET A 135 9.33 18.43 7.15
CA MET A 135 9.39 18.08 5.74
C MET A 135 9.58 16.56 5.53
N ASN A 136 10.28 15.90 6.46
CA ASN A 136 10.64 14.49 6.36
C ASN A 136 10.15 13.68 7.56
N ASN A 137 8.90 13.22 7.47
CA ASN A 137 8.25 12.45 8.52
C ASN A 137 7.42 11.30 7.92
N TYR A 138 6.67 10.57 8.75
CA TYR A 138 5.86 9.44 8.29
C TYR A 138 4.74 9.85 7.32
N ALA A 139 4.33 11.12 7.28
CA ALA A 139 3.31 11.59 6.36
C ALA A 139 3.89 12.09 5.02
N PHE A 140 5.00 12.82 5.05
CA PHE A 140 5.50 13.60 3.90
C PHE A 140 6.82 13.11 3.31
N GLY A 141 6.94 13.20 1.98
CA GLY A 141 8.08 12.78 1.16
C GLY A 141 7.81 11.52 0.34
N GLU A 142 8.83 11.03 -0.37
CA GLU A 142 8.69 9.99 -1.41
C GLU A 142 7.87 8.77 -0.96
N GLY A 143 6.84 8.43 -1.74
CA GLY A 143 5.91 7.33 -1.46
C GLY A 143 4.84 7.64 -0.41
N GLY A 144 4.83 8.86 0.14
CA GLY A 144 3.83 9.36 1.09
C GLY A 144 3.73 8.52 2.36
N ALA A 145 2.53 8.43 2.94
CA ALA A 145 2.29 7.67 4.17
C ALA A 145 2.46 6.14 4.01
N GLY A 146 2.57 5.63 2.79
CA GLY A 146 2.72 4.21 2.53
C GLY A 146 4.11 3.66 2.84
N THR A 147 5.16 4.48 2.71
CA THR A 147 6.56 4.04 2.71
C THR A 147 7.00 3.38 4.02
N PHE A 148 6.67 3.97 5.16
CA PHE A 148 7.06 3.50 6.49
C PHE A 148 5.90 2.76 7.16
N SER A 149 5.46 1.67 6.51
CA SER A 149 4.35 0.84 6.94
C SER A 149 4.65 -0.65 6.76
N ASP A 150 3.77 -1.52 7.27
CA ASP A 150 3.78 -2.96 6.95
C ASP A 150 3.50 -3.23 5.45
N GLY A 151 2.98 -2.25 4.72
CA GLY A 151 2.79 -2.34 3.26
C GLY A 151 1.71 -3.35 2.86
N LYS A 152 0.65 -3.50 3.67
CA LYS A 152 -0.49 -4.37 3.35
C LYS A 152 -1.20 -3.87 2.10
N LEU A 153 -1.31 -4.70 1.08
CA LEU A 153 -2.00 -4.35 -0.16
C LEU A 153 -3.41 -4.93 -0.13
N THR A 154 -4.38 -4.07 0.23
CA THR A 154 -5.80 -4.45 0.29
C THR A 154 -6.62 -3.62 -0.67
N SER A 155 -7.55 -4.24 -1.38
CA SER A 155 -8.59 -3.55 -2.14
C SER A 155 -9.95 -4.16 -1.83
N ARG A 156 -10.96 -3.30 -1.61
CA ARG A 156 -12.36 -3.71 -1.45
C ARG A 156 -13.13 -3.64 -2.77
N SER A 157 -12.54 -3.04 -3.80
CA SER A 157 -13.16 -2.85 -5.10
C SER A 157 -13.12 -4.14 -5.92
N LYS A 158 -14.30 -4.63 -6.32
CA LYS A 158 -14.44 -5.89 -7.07
C LYS A 158 -14.22 -5.75 -8.59
N HIS A 159 -14.29 -4.52 -9.11
CA HIS A 159 -14.34 -4.24 -10.55
C HIS A 159 -13.06 -3.55 -11.08
N ILE A 160 -11.91 -3.76 -10.43
CA ILE A 160 -10.63 -3.15 -10.81
C ILE A 160 -9.49 -4.18 -10.93
N SER A 161 -9.80 -5.38 -11.42
CA SER A 161 -8.84 -6.49 -11.44
C SER A 161 -7.61 -6.16 -12.30
N LYS A 162 -7.80 -5.51 -13.45
CA LYS A 162 -6.73 -5.12 -14.38
C LYS A 162 -5.81 -4.06 -13.77
N GLU A 163 -6.37 -3.03 -13.14
CA GLU A 163 -5.64 -1.95 -12.46
C GLU A 163 -4.88 -2.48 -11.24
N ARG A 164 -5.51 -3.35 -10.45
CA ARG A 164 -4.84 -4.01 -9.32
C ARG A 164 -3.66 -4.84 -9.80
N GLN A 165 -3.82 -5.62 -10.88
CA GLN A 165 -2.72 -6.42 -11.42
C GLN A 165 -1.59 -5.54 -11.95
N PHE A 166 -1.93 -4.45 -12.66
CA PHE A 166 -0.95 -3.47 -13.13
C PHE A 166 -0.12 -2.90 -11.97
N ILE A 167 -0.77 -2.46 -10.88
CA ILE A 167 -0.09 -1.94 -9.68
C ILE A 167 0.81 -3.00 -9.03
N LEU A 168 0.31 -4.22 -8.85
CA LEU A 168 1.09 -5.32 -8.27
C LEU A 168 2.31 -5.66 -9.13
N ASN A 169 2.15 -5.73 -10.46
CA ASN A 169 3.24 -5.98 -11.38
C ASN A 169 4.28 -4.85 -11.34
N SER A 170 3.84 -3.58 -11.32
CA SER A 170 4.76 -2.44 -11.17
C SER A 170 5.58 -2.51 -9.88
N TYR A 171 4.98 -2.98 -8.77
CA TYR A 171 5.73 -3.20 -7.54
C TYR A 171 6.73 -4.37 -7.67
N ILE A 172 6.35 -5.48 -8.28
CA ILE A 172 7.23 -6.64 -8.50
C ILE A 172 8.41 -6.25 -9.40
N GLU A 173 8.14 -5.56 -10.51
CA GLU A 173 9.17 -5.01 -11.41
C GLU A 173 10.11 -4.05 -10.67
N ALA A 174 9.60 -3.29 -9.70
CA ALA A 174 10.39 -2.42 -8.82
C ALA A 174 11.10 -3.16 -7.66
N GLY A 175 11.12 -4.50 -7.69
CA GLY A 175 11.85 -5.34 -6.74
C GLY A 175 11.04 -5.83 -5.54
N ALA A 176 9.71 -5.75 -5.58
CA ALA A 176 8.87 -6.38 -4.57
C ALA A 176 8.91 -7.92 -4.67
N PRO A 177 8.70 -8.64 -3.55
CA PRO A 177 8.58 -10.09 -3.57
C PRO A 177 7.48 -10.58 -4.50
N ALA A 178 7.77 -11.54 -5.38
CA ALA A 178 6.80 -12.07 -6.34
C ALA A 178 5.54 -12.64 -5.67
N GLU A 179 5.62 -13.05 -4.39
CA GLU A 179 4.49 -13.56 -3.62
C GLU A 179 3.33 -12.57 -3.49
N ILE A 180 3.56 -11.26 -3.64
CA ILE A 180 2.45 -10.29 -3.60
C ILE A 180 1.44 -10.50 -4.73
N GLY A 181 1.84 -11.14 -5.83
CA GLY A 181 0.99 -11.40 -6.99
C GLY A 181 -0.02 -12.53 -6.76
N TYR A 182 0.26 -13.45 -5.83
CA TYR A 182 -0.58 -14.63 -5.59
C TYR A 182 -1.04 -14.81 -4.13
N MET A 183 -0.48 -14.07 -3.18
CA MET A 183 -0.92 -14.12 -1.78
C MET A 183 -2.28 -13.45 -1.61
N ALA A 184 -3.16 -14.06 -0.79
CA ALA A 184 -4.47 -13.48 -0.47
C ALA A 184 -4.39 -12.22 0.42
N HIS A 185 -3.39 -12.18 1.30
CA HIS A 185 -3.10 -11.04 2.19
C HIS A 185 -1.63 -10.62 2.02
N PRO A 186 -1.29 -10.01 0.87
CA PRO A 186 0.07 -9.64 0.55
C PRO A 186 0.51 -8.41 1.36
N HIS A 187 1.80 -8.37 1.70
CA HIS A 187 2.41 -7.23 2.35
C HIS A 187 3.86 -7.06 1.87
N LEU A 188 4.37 -5.83 1.94
CA LEU A 188 5.69 -5.48 1.42
C LEU A 188 6.74 -5.31 2.52
N GLY A 189 6.37 -4.77 3.67
CA GLY A 189 7.30 -4.35 4.71
C GLY A 189 8.05 -3.05 4.38
N THR A 190 8.39 -2.28 5.41
CA THR A 190 9.05 -0.97 5.28
C THR A 190 10.40 -1.05 4.58
N ASP A 191 11.18 -2.07 4.87
CA ASP A 191 12.51 -2.33 4.30
C ASP A 191 12.48 -2.51 2.78
N ASN A 192 11.48 -3.22 2.25
CA ASN A 192 11.29 -3.33 0.81
C ASN A 192 10.70 -2.05 0.22
N LEU A 193 9.72 -1.42 0.90
CA LEU A 193 9.05 -0.22 0.41
C LEU A 193 10.03 0.92 0.10
N ILE A 194 11.04 1.15 0.95
CA ILE A 194 12.08 2.16 0.71
C ILE A 194 12.79 1.93 -0.63
N ARG A 195 13.12 0.67 -0.95
CA ARG A 195 13.77 0.30 -2.22
C ARG A 195 12.81 0.39 -3.40
N ILE A 196 11.59 -0.08 -3.21
CA ILE A 196 10.53 -0.12 -4.23
C ILE A 196 10.17 1.28 -4.69
N VAL A 197 9.90 2.23 -3.78
CA VAL A 197 9.50 3.59 -4.19
C VAL A 197 10.62 4.29 -4.97
N LYS A 198 11.88 4.07 -4.58
CA LYS A 198 13.04 4.58 -5.31
C LYS A 198 13.11 4.01 -6.74
N SER A 199 12.89 2.70 -6.89
CA SER A 199 12.92 2.03 -8.20
C SER A 199 11.73 2.44 -9.07
N LEU A 200 10.54 2.58 -8.48
CA LEU A 200 9.36 3.14 -9.16
C LEU A 200 9.62 4.54 -9.71
N ARG A 201 10.25 5.42 -8.91
CA ARG A 201 10.69 6.74 -9.38
C ARG A 201 11.64 6.62 -10.58
N GLN A 202 12.62 5.72 -10.53
CA GLN A 202 13.56 5.51 -11.64
C GLN A 202 12.84 5.08 -12.92
N HIS A 203 11.95 4.07 -12.84
CA HIS A 203 11.16 3.63 -13.99
C HIS A 203 10.27 4.75 -14.56
N TYR A 204 9.70 5.59 -13.70
CA TYR A 204 8.90 6.74 -14.13
C TYR A 204 9.75 7.80 -14.85
N MET A 205 10.96 8.07 -14.34
CA MET A 205 11.90 9.02 -14.96
C MET A 205 12.46 8.52 -16.30
N GLU A 206 12.69 7.20 -16.43
CA GLU A 206 13.10 6.57 -17.69
C GLU A 206 12.03 6.71 -18.79
N LEU A 207 10.75 6.82 -18.43
CA LEU A 207 9.67 7.13 -19.35
C LEU A 207 9.58 8.64 -19.71
N GLY A 208 10.49 9.47 -19.18
CA GLY A 208 10.51 10.91 -19.38
C GLY A 208 9.66 11.70 -18.38
N GLY A 209 9.14 11.06 -17.32
CA GLY A 209 8.45 11.75 -16.25
C GLY A 209 9.41 12.53 -15.35
N GLU A 210 8.99 13.67 -14.84
CA GLU A 210 9.79 14.50 -13.93
C GLU A 210 9.26 14.38 -12.49
N MET A 211 10.16 14.36 -11.50
CA MET A 211 9.80 14.40 -10.08
C MET A 211 10.65 15.43 -9.33
N ARG A 212 9.99 16.40 -8.67
CA ARG A 212 10.63 17.44 -7.86
C ARG A 212 10.25 17.27 -6.40
N PHE A 213 11.24 16.97 -5.57
CA PHE A 213 11.09 16.89 -4.12
C PHE A 213 11.30 18.26 -3.48
N GLU A 214 10.97 18.36 -2.19
CA GLU A 214 11.14 19.60 -1.41
C GLU A 214 10.42 20.80 -2.05
N THR A 215 9.29 20.51 -2.73
CA THR A 215 8.51 21.44 -3.53
C THR A 215 7.07 21.42 -3.04
N LEU A 216 6.73 22.34 -2.15
CA LEU A 216 5.39 22.48 -1.58
C LEU A 216 4.48 23.24 -2.56
N LEU A 217 3.27 22.73 -2.80
CA LEU A 217 2.22 23.52 -3.44
C LEU A 217 1.72 24.58 -2.45
N GLU A 218 1.92 25.85 -2.80
CA GLU A 218 1.54 27.00 -1.95
C GLU A 218 0.28 27.68 -2.45
N ASP A 219 0.10 27.75 -3.77
CA ASP A 219 -1.09 28.33 -4.37
C ASP A 219 -1.39 27.79 -5.78
N ILE A 220 -2.58 28.10 -6.29
CA ILE A 220 -3.00 27.82 -7.67
C ILE A 220 -3.53 29.09 -8.34
N VAL A 221 -3.21 29.24 -9.63
CA VAL A 221 -3.72 30.31 -10.48
C VAL A 221 -4.65 29.71 -11.51
N VAL A 222 -5.87 30.24 -11.53
CA VAL A 222 -6.94 29.86 -12.45
C VAL A 222 -7.25 31.08 -13.31
N LYS A 223 -7.19 30.93 -14.63
CA LYS A 223 -7.53 31.96 -15.62
C LYS A 223 -8.70 31.43 -16.44
N GLU A 224 -9.76 32.24 -16.59
CA GLU A 224 -10.95 31.87 -17.39
C GLU A 224 -11.56 30.51 -16.98
N GLY A 225 -11.56 30.20 -15.68
CA GLY A 225 -12.08 28.94 -15.14
C GLY A 225 -11.20 27.71 -15.41
N LYS A 226 -10.00 27.87 -15.98
CA LYS A 226 -9.04 26.79 -16.22
C LYS A 226 -7.78 26.96 -15.37
N PHE A 227 -7.26 25.85 -14.87
CA PHE A 227 -5.95 25.83 -14.24
C PHE A 227 -4.88 26.33 -15.22
N HIS A 228 -3.96 27.16 -14.74
CA HIS A 228 -2.91 27.75 -15.55
C HIS A 228 -1.52 27.44 -15.00
N GLU A 229 -1.34 27.66 -13.69
CA GLU A 229 -0.06 27.46 -13.03
C GLU A 229 -0.26 27.15 -11.53
N ALA A 230 0.69 26.40 -10.99
CA ALA A 230 0.85 26.20 -9.56
C ALA A 230 1.97 27.09 -9.05
N LEU A 231 1.73 27.81 -7.96
CA LEU A 231 2.77 28.49 -7.21
C LEU A 231 3.32 27.52 -6.17
N THR A 232 4.63 27.32 -6.18
CA THR A 232 5.31 26.38 -5.28
C THR A 232 6.46 27.05 -4.58
N SER A 233 6.93 26.44 -3.50
CA SER A 233 8.15 26.88 -2.80
C SER A 233 9.40 26.89 -3.69
N GLY A 234 9.37 26.19 -4.83
CA GLY A 234 10.42 26.16 -5.85
C GLY A 234 10.15 27.05 -7.07
N GLY A 235 9.16 27.94 -7.03
CA GLY A 235 8.74 28.81 -8.13
C GLY A 235 7.46 28.34 -8.83
N ALA A 236 7.02 29.11 -9.83
CA ALA A 236 5.80 28.82 -10.58
C ALA A 236 6.01 27.66 -11.57
N ILE A 237 5.02 26.79 -11.69
CA ILE A 237 5.00 25.66 -12.63
C ILE A 237 3.73 25.76 -13.48
N ALA A 238 3.90 26.10 -14.76
CA ALA A 238 2.81 26.09 -15.73
C ALA A 238 2.48 24.66 -16.18
N ALA A 239 1.19 24.32 -16.21
CA ALA A 239 0.69 23.05 -16.71
C ALA A 239 -0.78 23.18 -17.16
N ASP A 240 -1.22 22.27 -18.02
CA ASP A 240 -2.57 22.27 -18.59
C ASP A 240 -3.60 21.61 -17.65
N ALA A 241 -3.14 20.73 -16.76
CA ALA A 241 -3.97 20.08 -15.76
C ALA A 241 -3.22 19.88 -14.44
N LEU A 242 -3.99 19.88 -13.35
CA LEU A 242 -3.51 19.67 -11.99
C LEU A 242 -4.24 18.49 -11.34
N PHE A 243 -3.48 17.53 -10.81
CA PHE A 243 -3.99 16.47 -9.94
C PHE A 243 -3.44 16.65 -8.53
N VAL A 244 -4.32 16.84 -7.55
CA VAL A 244 -3.92 17.06 -6.16
C VAL A 244 -4.15 15.79 -5.34
N ALA A 245 -3.06 15.08 -5.03
CA ALA A 245 -3.03 13.83 -4.26
C ALA A 245 -2.15 13.93 -2.98
N PRO A 246 -2.36 14.91 -2.10
CA PRO A 246 -1.42 15.27 -1.03
C PRO A 246 -1.52 14.37 0.22
N GLY A 247 -2.44 13.40 0.22
CA GLY A 247 -2.82 12.66 1.41
C GLY A 247 -3.63 13.50 2.40
N HIS A 248 -4.16 12.87 3.46
CA HIS A 248 -5.07 13.53 4.39
C HIS A 248 -4.36 14.45 5.41
N SER A 249 -3.03 14.39 5.50
CA SER A 249 -2.26 15.14 6.50
C SER A 249 -1.83 16.54 6.04
N ALA A 250 -1.98 16.89 4.75
CA ALA A 250 -1.53 18.16 4.18
C ALA A 250 -2.52 19.30 4.47
N TYR A 251 -2.57 19.71 5.74
CA TYR A 251 -3.52 20.69 6.25
C TYR A 251 -3.47 22.02 5.49
N GLU A 252 -2.27 22.55 5.23
CA GLU A 252 -2.09 23.81 4.51
C GLU A 252 -2.60 23.73 3.07
N THR A 253 -2.42 22.60 2.39
CA THR A 253 -2.93 22.40 1.03
C THR A 253 -4.46 22.40 1.02
N TYR A 254 -5.10 21.73 1.97
CA TYR A 254 -6.56 21.75 2.08
C TYR A 254 -7.09 23.16 2.36
N ARG A 255 -6.45 23.91 3.26
CA ARG A 255 -6.83 25.31 3.53
C ARG A 255 -6.69 26.21 2.30
N MET A 256 -5.60 26.06 1.55
CA MET A 256 -5.42 26.80 0.30
C MET A 256 -6.56 26.50 -0.68
N LEU A 257 -6.90 25.23 -0.88
CA LEU A 257 -7.98 24.83 -1.78
C LEU A 257 -9.35 25.38 -1.35
N ILE A 258 -9.65 25.32 -0.04
CA ILE A 258 -10.88 25.91 0.54
C ILE A 258 -10.92 27.42 0.26
N ASN A 259 -9.81 28.13 0.52
CA ASN A 259 -9.71 29.57 0.27
C ASN A 259 -9.84 29.93 -1.22
N LYS A 260 -9.55 29.01 -2.14
CA LYS A 260 -9.78 29.15 -3.58
C LYS A 260 -11.21 28.80 -4.03
N GLY A 261 -12.10 28.51 -3.08
CA GLY A 261 -13.50 28.17 -3.36
C GLY A 261 -13.70 26.74 -3.86
N VAL A 262 -12.72 25.84 -3.68
CA VAL A 262 -12.94 24.41 -3.94
C VAL A 262 -13.92 23.89 -2.89
N PRO A 263 -15.03 23.25 -3.29
CA PRO A 263 -16.03 22.78 -2.35
C PRO A 263 -15.51 21.57 -1.56
N PHE A 264 -15.63 21.64 -0.24
CA PHE A 264 -15.36 20.53 0.67
C PHE A 264 -16.62 20.12 1.43
N ARG A 265 -16.62 18.89 1.92
CA ARG A 265 -17.63 18.40 2.87
C ARG A 265 -16.92 17.66 3.99
N THR A 266 -17.50 17.69 5.18
CA THR A 266 -17.05 16.86 6.28
C THR A 266 -17.25 15.38 5.96
N LYS A 267 -16.40 14.54 6.54
CA LYS A 267 -16.44 13.08 6.38
C LYS A 267 -16.14 12.43 7.71
N ASN A 268 -16.90 11.39 8.06
CA ASN A 268 -16.61 10.58 9.23
C ASN A 268 -15.20 9.97 9.14
N PHE A 269 -14.57 9.89 10.29
CA PHE A 269 -13.27 9.27 10.46
C PHE A 269 -13.29 8.41 11.71
N ALA A 270 -12.17 7.75 12.00
CA ALA A 270 -12.02 6.95 13.20
C ALA A 270 -10.78 7.39 13.98
N ILE A 271 -10.90 7.41 15.30
CA ILE A 271 -9.84 7.76 16.24
C ILE A 271 -9.81 6.75 17.37
N GLY A 272 -8.65 6.65 18.03
CA GLY A 272 -8.46 5.77 19.17
C GLY A 272 -6.98 5.62 19.48
N SER A 273 -6.60 4.46 20.01
CA SER A 273 -5.25 4.21 20.53
C SER A 273 -4.61 2.99 19.85
N ARG A 274 -3.28 3.00 19.72
CA ARG A 274 -2.52 1.80 19.34
C ARG A 274 -2.38 0.89 20.56
N MET A 275 -2.69 -0.39 20.37
CA MET A 275 -2.52 -1.44 21.37
C MET A 275 -1.36 -2.34 20.95
N GLU A 276 -0.49 -2.69 21.89
CA GLU A 276 0.61 -3.63 21.71
C GLU A 276 0.45 -4.85 22.61
N HIS A 277 0.75 -6.03 22.07
CA HIS A 277 0.80 -7.28 22.82
C HIS A 277 1.98 -8.11 22.33
N PRO A 278 2.57 -8.98 23.15
CA PRO A 278 3.58 -9.94 22.66
C PRO A 278 3.04 -10.71 21.45
N GLN A 279 3.80 -10.79 20.37
CA GLN A 279 3.36 -11.47 19.14
C GLN A 279 3.06 -12.96 19.40
N GLU A 280 3.77 -13.59 20.34
CA GLU A 280 3.52 -14.97 20.76
C GLU A 280 2.10 -15.18 21.29
N LEU A 281 1.52 -14.20 22.00
CA LEU A 281 0.15 -14.28 22.50
C LEU A 281 -0.84 -14.37 21.34
N VAL A 282 -0.64 -13.57 20.28
CA VAL A 282 -1.46 -13.62 19.07
C VAL A 282 -1.27 -14.94 18.33
N ASN A 283 -0.02 -15.43 18.23
CA ASN A 283 0.28 -16.72 17.60
C ASN A 283 -0.40 -17.88 18.35
N MET A 284 -0.34 -17.91 19.69
CA MET A 284 -1.05 -18.90 20.51
C MET A 284 -2.57 -18.81 20.33
N ALA A 285 -3.12 -17.59 20.28
CA ALA A 285 -4.55 -17.38 20.09
C ALA A 285 -5.04 -17.87 18.71
N GLN A 286 -4.28 -17.61 17.64
CA GLN A 286 -4.64 -17.97 16.27
C GLN A 286 -4.30 -19.44 15.94
N TRP A 287 -3.13 -19.91 16.35
CA TRP A 287 -2.56 -21.18 15.88
C TRP A 287 -2.40 -22.24 16.98
N GLY A 288 -2.49 -21.87 18.26
CA GLY A 288 -2.21 -22.78 19.37
C GLY A 288 -0.73 -23.09 19.59
N THR A 289 0.17 -22.39 18.90
CA THR A 289 1.63 -22.49 19.04
C THR A 289 2.26 -21.10 18.94
N VAL A 290 3.38 -20.89 19.62
CA VAL A 290 4.12 -19.61 19.59
C VAL A 290 4.75 -19.32 18.23
N LYS A 291 5.00 -20.36 17.43
CA LYS A 291 5.58 -20.25 16.09
C LYS A 291 5.04 -21.35 15.18
N LEU A 292 4.75 -20.99 13.94
CA LEU A 292 4.26 -21.90 12.91
C LEU A 292 5.23 -21.91 11.73
N PRO A 293 5.99 -23.00 11.49
CA PRO A 293 6.96 -23.07 10.40
C PRO A 293 6.35 -22.77 9.03
N GLY A 294 7.05 -21.96 8.23
CA GLY A 294 6.63 -21.55 6.88
C GLY A 294 5.49 -20.52 6.85
N VAL A 295 5.15 -19.93 8.00
CA VAL A 295 4.28 -18.76 8.16
C VAL A 295 5.06 -17.69 8.91
N LYS A 296 4.81 -16.41 8.63
CA LYS A 296 5.45 -15.27 9.32
C LYS A 296 4.87 -15.09 10.72
N ALA A 297 4.11 -14.02 10.96
CA ALA A 297 3.43 -13.76 12.23
C ALA A 297 1.92 -13.73 12.07
N ALA A 298 1.20 -14.14 13.11
CA ALA A 298 -0.26 -14.22 13.10
C ALA A 298 -0.88 -12.82 13.13
N GLU A 299 -1.98 -12.67 12.40
CA GLU A 299 -2.76 -11.45 12.34
C GLU A 299 -4.15 -11.59 12.99
N TYR A 300 -4.80 -10.47 13.27
CA TYR A 300 -6.18 -10.47 13.74
C TYR A 300 -6.99 -9.31 13.15
N ARG A 301 -8.31 -9.49 13.15
CA ARG A 301 -9.30 -8.46 12.88
C ARG A 301 -10.44 -8.63 13.87
N LEU A 302 -10.65 -7.63 14.71
CA LEU A 302 -11.64 -7.63 15.78
C LEU A 302 -12.63 -6.48 15.57
N THR A 303 -13.87 -6.74 15.99
CA THR A 303 -14.97 -5.77 16.02
C THR A 303 -15.75 -5.97 17.32
N SER A 304 -16.23 -4.89 17.91
CA SER A 304 -17.07 -4.88 19.09
C SER A 304 -18.19 -3.87 18.90
N PRO A 305 -19.43 -4.16 19.37
CA PRO A 305 -20.51 -3.18 19.34
C PRO A 305 -20.22 -1.92 20.17
N GLY A 306 -19.23 -1.96 21.07
CA GLY A 306 -18.89 -0.83 21.93
C GLY A 306 -20.06 -0.48 22.86
N ASP A 307 -20.44 0.79 22.89
CA ASP A 307 -21.62 1.31 23.62
C ASP A 307 -22.92 1.26 22.78
N GLY A 308 -22.89 0.60 21.60
CA GLY A 308 -23.99 0.54 20.64
C GLY A 308 -24.07 1.71 19.66
N LYS A 309 -23.39 2.82 19.94
CA LYS A 309 -23.29 3.99 19.04
C LYS A 309 -21.92 4.07 18.36
N HIS A 310 -20.87 3.88 19.16
CA HIS A 310 -19.47 3.93 18.76
C HIS A 310 -18.94 2.50 18.62
N GLN A 311 -19.18 1.90 17.46
CA GLN A 311 -18.62 0.59 17.16
C GLN A 311 -17.10 0.66 17.13
N VAL A 312 -16.45 -0.26 17.85
CA VAL A 312 -15.00 -0.30 18.01
C VAL A 312 -14.45 -1.42 17.13
N TYR A 313 -13.35 -1.17 16.43
CA TYR A 313 -12.70 -2.18 15.60
C TYR A 313 -11.18 -2.01 15.57
N SER A 314 -10.49 -3.12 15.28
CA SER A 314 -9.06 -3.10 15.02
C SER A 314 -8.77 -2.59 13.61
N PHE A 315 -7.81 -1.69 13.46
CA PHE A 315 -7.38 -1.11 12.19
C PHE A 315 -5.86 -1.15 12.05
N CYS A 316 -5.38 -1.33 10.82
CA CYS A 316 -3.95 -1.35 10.48
C CYS A 316 -3.12 -2.27 11.42
N MET A 317 -3.62 -3.48 11.68
CA MET A 317 -2.93 -4.48 12.50
C MET A 317 -1.61 -4.89 11.85
N CYS A 318 -0.50 -4.76 12.57
CA CYS A 318 0.89 -4.98 12.15
C CYS A 318 1.49 -6.13 12.96
N PRO A 319 1.56 -7.35 12.40
CA PRO A 319 2.19 -8.50 13.06
C PRO A 319 3.70 -8.31 13.16
N GLY A 320 4.29 -8.70 14.28
CA GLY A 320 5.74 -8.64 14.55
C GLY A 320 6.31 -7.28 14.16
N GLY A 321 5.61 -6.23 14.54
CA GLY A 321 5.87 -4.85 14.15
C GLY A 321 6.10 -3.96 15.35
N MET A 322 5.96 -2.66 15.12
CA MET A 322 6.12 -1.63 16.15
C MET A 322 5.16 -0.47 15.94
N VAL A 323 4.84 0.21 17.03
CA VAL A 323 4.16 1.52 16.99
C VAL A 323 5.18 2.60 16.59
N VAL A 324 4.76 3.53 15.75
CA VAL A 324 5.62 4.61 15.23
C VAL A 324 5.05 6.00 15.49
N PRO A 325 5.89 7.01 15.76
CA PRO A 325 5.46 8.39 15.98
C PRO A 325 5.16 9.08 14.64
N ALA A 326 3.93 8.95 14.17
CA ALA A 326 3.47 9.40 12.86
C ALA A 326 2.96 10.86 12.82
N ALA A 327 3.46 11.72 13.71
CA ALA A 327 3.13 13.14 13.71
C ALA A 327 3.52 13.80 12.38
N ALA A 328 2.64 14.63 11.83
CA ALA A 328 2.89 15.42 10.62
C ALA A 328 3.35 16.85 10.93
N TYR A 329 3.09 17.34 12.15
CA TYR A 329 3.40 18.70 12.59
C TYR A 329 4.04 18.70 14.00
N ALA A 330 4.90 19.68 14.24
CA ALA A 330 5.52 19.87 15.55
C ALA A 330 4.46 20.14 16.64
N GLY A 331 4.76 19.75 17.87
CA GLY A 331 3.84 19.91 19.01
C GLY A 331 2.61 19.00 18.98
N THR A 332 2.56 18.02 18.07
CA THR A 332 1.47 17.03 18.01
C THR A 332 2.00 15.63 18.35
N SER A 333 1.11 14.78 18.88
CA SER A 333 1.39 13.37 19.15
C SER A 333 0.38 12.51 18.40
N ILE A 334 0.85 11.82 17.37
CA ILE A 334 0.07 10.90 16.54
C ILE A 334 0.87 9.63 16.42
N VAL A 335 0.22 8.49 16.59
CA VAL A 335 0.84 7.18 16.45
C VAL A 335 0.23 6.41 15.30
N ASN A 336 1.06 5.62 14.62
CA ASN A 336 0.61 4.59 13.68
C ASN A 336 1.41 3.30 13.94
N GLY A 337 1.47 2.39 12.99
CA GLY A 337 2.22 1.15 13.16
C GLY A 337 2.78 0.65 11.84
N MET A 338 3.90 -0.04 11.92
CA MET A 338 4.59 -0.64 10.80
C MET A 338 5.12 -2.02 11.15
N SER A 339 5.51 -2.78 10.13
CA SER A 339 6.31 -4.00 10.27
C SER A 339 7.35 -4.04 9.15
N PHE A 340 8.47 -4.71 9.42
CA PHE A 340 9.38 -5.15 8.36
C PHE A 340 8.81 -6.38 7.65
N TYR A 341 9.35 -6.70 6.48
CA TYR A 341 8.85 -7.79 5.64
C TYR A 341 8.86 -9.16 6.33
N LYS A 342 9.81 -9.39 7.24
CA LYS A 342 9.89 -10.65 8.00
C LYS A 342 8.78 -10.78 9.06
N ARG A 343 8.21 -9.66 9.53
CA ARG A 343 7.24 -9.62 10.65
C ARG A 343 7.73 -10.43 11.86
N ASP A 344 8.99 -10.29 12.21
CA ASP A 344 9.69 -11.04 13.26
C ASP A 344 9.96 -10.19 14.52
N GLY A 345 9.35 -9.01 14.63
CA GLY A 345 9.40 -8.18 15.83
C GLY A 345 8.68 -8.80 17.02
N GLN A 346 9.00 -8.30 18.22
CA GLN A 346 8.49 -8.82 19.49
C GLN A 346 6.98 -8.61 19.68
N PHE A 347 6.43 -7.53 19.12
CA PHE A 347 5.06 -7.10 19.40
C PHE A 347 4.15 -7.21 18.16
N ALA A 348 2.92 -7.63 18.40
CA ALA A 348 1.80 -7.37 17.50
C ALA A 348 1.18 -6.03 17.91
N ASN A 349 0.82 -5.18 16.96
CA ASN A 349 0.10 -3.95 17.28
C ASN A 349 -1.04 -3.64 16.32
N ALA A 350 -2.12 -3.03 16.80
CA ALA A 350 -3.21 -2.53 15.98
C ALA A 350 -3.80 -1.26 16.58
N ALA A 351 -4.35 -0.39 15.75
CA ALA A 351 -5.17 0.70 16.24
C ALA A 351 -6.54 0.15 16.66
N CYS A 352 -6.96 0.39 17.90
CA CYS A 352 -8.30 0.14 18.38
C CYS A 352 -9.07 1.46 18.27
N VAL A 353 -9.97 1.57 17.30
CA VAL A 353 -10.59 2.83 16.89
C VAL A 353 -12.11 2.73 16.87
N ALA A 354 -12.77 3.85 17.11
CA ALA A 354 -14.20 4.03 16.91
C ALA A 354 -14.44 5.04 15.80
N GLY A 355 -15.49 4.83 14.99
CA GLY A 355 -15.93 5.80 14.00
C GLY A 355 -16.73 6.93 14.67
N LEU A 356 -16.50 8.17 14.26
CA LEU A 356 -17.19 9.35 14.78
C LEU A 356 -17.48 10.37 13.66
N HIS A 357 -18.52 11.16 13.88
CA HIS A 357 -18.78 12.36 13.09
C HIS A 357 -18.01 13.55 13.69
N PRO A 358 -17.37 14.43 12.88
CA PRO A 358 -16.67 15.61 13.40
C PRO A 358 -17.53 16.49 14.32
N ASP A 359 -18.81 16.67 14.00
CA ASP A 359 -19.72 17.47 14.82
C ASP A 359 -19.91 16.93 16.23
N GLU A 360 -19.95 15.60 16.38
CA GLU A 360 -20.09 14.94 17.68
C GLU A 360 -18.85 15.15 18.54
N LEU A 361 -17.66 15.12 17.91
CA LEU A 361 -16.41 15.44 18.59
C LEU A 361 -16.30 16.91 18.97
N ALA A 362 -16.75 17.82 18.11
CA ALA A 362 -16.64 19.26 18.32
C ALA A 362 -17.77 19.84 19.19
N GLY A 363 -18.85 19.09 19.41
CA GLY A 363 -20.07 19.56 20.08
C GLY A 363 -20.83 20.64 19.30
N LYS A 364 -20.54 20.80 18.00
CA LYS A 364 -21.15 21.80 17.10
C LYS A 364 -21.02 21.36 15.64
N VAL A 365 -21.84 21.93 14.76
CA VAL A 365 -21.70 21.70 13.32
C VAL A 365 -20.33 22.21 12.84
N VAL A 366 -19.55 21.32 12.24
CA VAL A 366 -18.26 21.64 11.63
C VAL A 366 -18.46 21.82 10.13
N THR A 367 -18.05 22.97 9.61
CA THR A 367 -18.00 23.23 8.17
C THR A 367 -16.56 23.54 7.75
N PRO A 368 -16.16 23.16 6.51
CA PRO A 368 -14.86 23.53 5.95
C PRO A 368 -14.58 25.03 5.96
#